data_AF-A0A522FRF9-F1
#
_entry.id   AF-A0A522FRF9-F1
#
_cell.length_a   1.000
_cell.length_b   1.000
_cell.length_c   1.000
_cell.angle_alpha   90.00
_cell.angle_beta   90.00
_cell.angle_gamma   90.00
#
_symmetry.space_group_name_H-M   'P 1'
#
loop_
_entity.id
_entity.type
_entity.pdbx_description
1 polymer ?
#
loop_
_entity_poly.entity_id
_entity_poly.type
_entity_poly.pdbx_seq_one_letter_code
_entity_poly.pdbx_strand_id
1 'polypeptide(L)'
;MKKMCAFFLVLTIVVSIIMMNQPALSKTKSISFIEKDGSILLPSQKSKSNPASDFTQAPLRNADWKAFFERNGKWTVMIEKATMTPHRALGKPVQINNYDNISEANIKDASMQFLRDNAKILNINPDNLIFTKTKKVNKLWYVGFRQVYKGIEVLLSEIELRIREDAKVIAFGVDFYNNINISTTPTVPLSKAMNNAHLQD
;
A
#
# COMPACT_ATOMS: atom_id res chain seq x y z
N MET A 1 -14.36 17.95 -76.53
CA MET A 1 -14.47 16.48 -76.38
C MET A 1 -13.70 16.10 -75.12
N LYS A 2 -14.20 16.16 -73.87
CA LYS A 2 -15.40 15.62 -73.20
C LYS A 2 -15.58 14.10 -73.36
N LYS A 3 -15.43 13.41 -72.22
CA LYS A 3 -15.83 12.03 -71.85
C LYS A 3 -14.78 10.93 -72.06
N MET A 4 -13.87 10.74 -71.08
CA MET A 4 -13.30 9.41 -70.78
C MET A 4 -12.50 9.32 -69.46
N CYS A 5 -12.95 9.94 -68.36
CA CYS A 5 -12.30 9.78 -67.04
C CYS A 5 -13.22 9.37 -65.89
N ALA A 6 -14.50 9.07 -66.14
CA ALA A 6 -15.49 8.94 -65.07
C ALA A 6 -15.89 7.49 -64.73
N PHE A 7 -15.24 6.45 -65.26
CA PHE A 7 -15.70 5.06 -65.07
C PHE A 7 -14.76 4.13 -64.29
N PHE A 8 -13.54 4.57 -63.97
CA PHE A 8 -12.59 3.75 -63.18
C PHE A 8 -12.44 4.18 -61.71
N LEU A 9 -13.13 5.23 -61.29
CA LEU A 9 -13.03 5.77 -59.92
C LEU A 9 -14.24 5.45 -59.02
N VAL A 10 -15.27 4.81 -59.57
CA VAL A 10 -16.48 4.42 -58.81
C VAL A 10 -16.40 2.96 -58.34
N LEU A 11 -15.58 2.11 -58.99
CA LEU A 11 -15.47 0.69 -58.61
C LEU A 11 -14.50 0.43 -57.44
N THR A 12 -13.62 1.36 -57.10
CA THR A 12 -12.76 1.27 -55.90
C THR A 12 -13.42 1.82 -54.64
N ILE A 13 -14.49 2.60 -54.75
CA ILE A 13 -15.19 3.19 -53.58
C ILE A 13 -16.29 2.25 -53.05
N VAL A 14 -16.86 1.37 -53.87
CA VAL A 14 -17.92 0.45 -53.42
C VAL A 14 -17.36 -0.78 -52.68
N VAL A 15 -16.10 -1.17 -52.89
CA VAL A 15 -15.46 -2.27 -52.15
C VAL A 15 -14.96 -1.83 -50.76
N SER A 16 -14.75 -0.53 -50.52
CA SER A 16 -14.31 -0.03 -49.21
C SER A 16 -15.45 0.21 -48.21
N ILE A 17 -16.72 0.23 -48.65
CA ILE A 17 -17.86 0.52 -47.78
C ILE A 17 -18.48 -0.76 -47.17
N ILE A 18 -18.17 -1.95 -47.69
CA ILE A 18 -18.74 -3.21 -47.19
C ILE A 18 -17.90 -3.87 -46.07
N MET A 19 -16.72 -3.34 -45.74
CA MET A 19 -15.88 -3.85 -44.64
C MET A 19 -16.07 -3.10 -43.30
N MET A 20 -16.88 -2.05 -43.25
CA MET A 20 -17.12 -1.25 -42.03
C MET A 20 -18.56 -1.40 -41.53
N ASN A 21 -19.05 -2.62 -41.34
CA ASN A 21 -20.17 -2.90 -40.45
C ASN A 21 -20.28 -4.40 -40.15
N GLN A 22 -19.27 -4.91 -39.46
CA GLN A 22 -19.48 -6.08 -38.60
C GLN A 22 -19.52 -5.52 -37.18
N PRO A 23 -20.68 -5.49 -36.49
CA PRO A 23 -20.63 -5.34 -35.05
C PRO A 23 -19.83 -6.54 -34.55
N ALA A 24 -18.63 -6.29 -34.05
CA ALA A 24 -17.92 -7.26 -33.24
C ALA A 24 -18.76 -7.46 -31.99
N LEU A 25 -19.72 -8.38 -32.07
CA LEU A 25 -20.32 -9.02 -30.91
C LEU A 25 -19.16 -9.72 -30.21
N SER A 26 -18.48 -8.98 -29.34
CA SER A 26 -17.68 -9.60 -28.29
C SER A 26 -18.67 -10.49 -27.57
N LYS A 27 -18.54 -11.81 -27.73
CA LYS A 27 -19.17 -12.74 -26.83
C LYS A 27 -18.63 -12.38 -25.46
N THR A 28 -19.39 -11.61 -24.69
CA THR A 28 -19.17 -11.47 -23.26
C THR A 28 -19.39 -12.87 -22.73
N LYS A 29 -18.30 -13.63 -22.65
CA LYS A 29 -18.30 -14.94 -22.01
C LYS A 29 -18.80 -14.66 -20.60
N SER A 30 -20.02 -15.05 -20.29
CA SER A 30 -20.53 -14.96 -18.94
C SER A 30 -19.51 -15.67 -18.06
N ILE A 31 -18.83 -14.90 -17.23
CA ILE A 31 -17.89 -15.46 -16.28
C ILE A 31 -18.80 -16.15 -15.27
N SER A 32 -18.98 -17.47 -15.43
CA SER A 32 -19.56 -18.29 -14.36
C SER A 32 -18.66 -18.08 -13.15
N PHE A 33 -19.21 -17.46 -12.11
CA PHE A 33 -18.51 -17.32 -10.82
C PHE A 33 -18.44 -18.65 -10.07
N ILE A 34 -19.14 -19.67 -10.59
CA ILE A 34 -19.33 -20.99 -10.02
C ILE A 34 -18.49 -22.01 -10.82
N GLU A 35 -17.64 -22.74 -10.11
CA GLU A 35 -16.83 -23.85 -10.62
C GLU A 35 -17.72 -25.04 -11.01
N LYS A 36 -17.15 -26.03 -11.71
CA LYS A 36 -17.90 -27.20 -12.20
C LYS A 36 -18.56 -28.04 -11.11
N ASP A 37 -18.05 -27.97 -9.88
CA ASP A 37 -18.58 -28.66 -8.70
C ASP A 37 -19.60 -27.83 -7.91
N GLY A 38 -19.96 -26.63 -8.40
CA GLY A 38 -20.87 -25.73 -7.72
C GLY A 38 -20.19 -24.80 -6.71
N SER A 39 -18.87 -24.88 -6.52
CA SER A 39 -18.15 -23.99 -5.60
C SER A 39 -17.95 -22.60 -6.18
N ILE A 40 -17.93 -21.58 -5.31
CA ILE A 40 -17.53 -20.21 -5.67
C ILE A 40 -16.18 -19.95 -5.03
N LEU A 41 -15.12 -19.93 -5.83
CA LEU A 41 -13.80 -19.62 -5.30
C LEU A 41 -13.70 -18.15 -4.91
N LEU A 42 -13.16 -17.90 -3.72
CA LEU A 42 -12.75 -16.55 -3.30
C LEU A 42 -11.67 -16.02 -4.27
N PRO A 43 -11.53 -14.70 -4.44
CA PRO A 43 -10.46 -14.12 -5.26
C PRO A 43 -9.06 -14.64 -4.90
N SER A 44 -8.81 -14.89 -3.61
CA SER A 44 -7.57 -15.48 -3.09
C SER A 44 -7.35 -16.94 -3.49
N GLN A 45 -8.42 -17.69 -3.75
CA GLN A 45 -8.37 -19.07 -4.24
C GLN A 45 -8.29 -19.15 -5.77
N LYS A 46 -8.77 -18.10 -6.48
CA LYS A 46 -8.61 -17.96 -7.93
C LYS A 46 -7.23 -17.48 -8.33
N SER A 47 -6.59 -16.67 -7.48
CA SER A 47 -5.25 -16.18 -7.73
C SER A 47 -4.21 -17.27 -7.48
N LYS A 48 -3.33 -17.52 -8.47
CA LYS A 48 -2.11 -18.33 -8.29
C LYS A 48 -1.00 -17.56 -7.56
N SER A 49 -1.23 -16.30 -7.16
CA SER A 49 -0.29 -15.57 -6.30
C SER A 49 -0.29 -16.24 -4.92
N ASN A 50 0.81 -16.89 -4.55
CA ASN A 50 0.99 -17.35 -3.19
C ASN A 50 1.26 -16.10 -2.32
N PRO A 51 0.37 -15.67 -1.41
CA PRO A 51 0.59 -14.45 -0.63
C PRO A 51 1.89 -14.51 0.21
N ALA A 52 2.37 -15.72 0.52
CA ALA A 52 3.67 -15.91 1.16
C ALA A 52 4.86 -15.47 0.28
N SER A 53 4.68 -15.34 -1.04
CA SER A 53 5.71 -14.85 -1.96
C SER A 53 6.01 -13.38 -1.78
N ASP A 54 5.16 -12.62 -1.10
CA ASP A 54 5.36 -11.17 -0.94
C ASP A 54 6.24 -10.87 0.27
N PHE A 55 6.49 -11.87 1.12
CA PHE A 55 7.33 -11.73 2.31
C PHE A 55 8.72 -12.33 2.16
N THR A 56 9.69 -11.75 2.85
CA THR A 56 11.08 -12.23 2.92
C THR A 56 11.57 -12.33 4.36
N GLN A 57 12.69 -13.03 4.54
CA GLN A 57 13.40 -13.11 5.82
C GLN A 57 14.80 -12.48 5.72
N ALA A 58 15.15 -11.90 4.56
CA ALA A 58 16.50 -11.40 4.31
C ALA A 58 16.92 -10.28 5.30
N PRO A 59 16.08 -9.25 5.59
CA PRO A 59 16.48 -8.21 6.54
C PRO A 59 16.72 -8.69 7.95
N LEU A 60 16.03 -9.75 8.40
CA LEU A 60 16.19 -10.30 9.76
C LEU A 60 17.58 -10.90 10.02
N ARG A 61 18.39 -11.08 8.96
CA ARG A 61 19.76 -11.60 9.07
C ARG A 61 20.80 -10.50 9.31
N ASN A 62 20.41 -9.22 9.19
CA ASN A 62 21.32 -8.09 9.39
C ASN A 62 21.67 -7.88 10.87
N ALA A 63 22.70 -7.07 11.14
CA ALA A 63 23.19 -6.84 12.50
C ALA A 63 22.17 -6.12 13.40
N ASP A 64 21.40 -5.17 12.85
CA ASP A 64 20.42 -4.39 13.62
C ASP A 64 19.27 -5.27 14.14
N TRP A 65 18.74 -6.17 13.31
CA TRP A 65 17.71 -7.12 13.72
C TRP A 65 18.24 -8.16 14.70
N LYS A 66 19.47 -8.65 14.52
CA LYS A 66 20.11 -9.53 15.50
C LYS A 66 20.23 -8.86 16.87
N ALA A 67 20.76 -7.63 16.91
CA ALA A 67 20.87 -6.86 18.14
C ALA A 67 19.49 -6.58 18.77
N PHE A 68 18.46 -6.34 17.94
CA PHE A 68 17.09 -6.21 18.44
C PHE A 68 16.60 -7.50 19.12
N PHE A 69 16.80 -8.67 18.51
CA PHE A 69 16.38 -9.95 19.10
C PHE A 69 17.20 -10.33 20.33
N GLU A 70 18.50 -10.02 20.37
CA GLU A 70 19.35 -10.26 21.53
C GLU A 70 18.89 -9.45 22.74
N ARG A 71 18.56 -8.17 22.53
CA ARG A 71 18.07 -7.28 23.61
C ARG A 71 16.63 -7.59 24.03
N ASN A 72 15.76 -7.92 23.07
CA ASN A 72 14.31 -7.94 23.30
C ASN A 72 13.69 -9.33 23.27
N GLY A 73 14.46 -10.37 22.97
CA GLY A 73 14.00 -11.74 22.83
C GLY A 73 13.33 -12.03 21.48
N LYS A 74 12.60 -13.14 21.43
CA LYS A 74 12.02 -13.66 20.18
C LYS A 74 10.84 -12.82 19.71
N TRP A 75 10.85 -12.51 18.42
CA TRP A 75 9.78 -11.86 17.68
C TRP A 75 9.48 -12.64 16.40
N THR A 76 8.22 -12.65 15.99
CA THR A 76 7.79 -13.12 14.68
C THR A 76 7.61 -11.90 13.78
N VAL A 77 8.31 -11.87 12.65
CA VAL A 77 8.34 -10.71 11.75
C VAL A 77 8.07 -11.15 10.31
N MET A 78 7.13 -10.48 9.67
CA MET A 78 6.81 -10.57 8.25
C MET A 78 7.37 -9.32 7.57
N ILE A 79 8.43 -9.49 6.78
CA ILE A 79 9.05 -8.40 6.03
C ILE A 79 8.45 -8.34 4.63
N GLU A 80 7.94 -7.20 4.23
CA GLU A 80 7.44 -6.94 2.87
C GLU A 80 8.62 -6.85 1.89
N LYS A 81 8.54 -7.54 0.75
CA LYS A 81 9.61 -7.51 -0.25
C LYS A 81 9.72 -6.17 -0.96
N ALA A 82 8.60 -5.49 -1.20
CA ALA A 82 8.59 -4.24 -1.95
C ALA A 82 9.28 -3.09 -1.20
N THR A 83 9.08 -3.01 0.10
CA THR A 83 9.57 -1.91 0.95
C THR A 83 10.75 -2.31 1.84
N MET A 84 10.96 -3.62 2.02
CA MET A 84 11.91 -4.19 2.98
C MET A 84 11.65 -3.74 4.43
N THR A 85 10.39 -3.43 4.74
CA THR A 85 9.91 -3.01 6.06
C THR A 85 9.18 -4.16 6.77
N PRO A 86 9.11 -4.16 8.11
CA PRO A 86 8.32 -5.14 8.85
C PRO A 86 6.82 -4.83 8.72
N HIS A 87 6.18 -5.38 7.68
CA HIS A 87 4.74 -5.26 7.46
C HIS A 87 3.96 -5.65 8.71
N ARG A 88 4.37 -6.73 9.39
CA ARG A 88 3.86 -7.11 10.71
C ARG A 88 4.97 -7.70 11.58
N ALA A 89 5.04 -7.26 12.84
CA ALA A 89 5.94 -7.80 13.85
C ALA A 89 5.21 -7.92 15.19
N LEU A 90 5.40 -9.05 15.87
CA LEU A 90 4.84 -9.32 17.19
C LEU A 90 5.81 -10.14 18.05
N GLY A 91 5.88 -9.85 19.35
CA GLY A 91 6.82 -10.55 20.23
C GLY A 91 6.77 -10.09 21.68
N LYS A 92 7.86 -10.34 22.39
CA LYS A 92 7.99 -9.95 23.80
C LYS A 92 7.90 -8.42 23.92
N PRO A 93 7.15 -7.87 24.90
CA PRO A 93 6.99 -6.43 25.06
C PRO A 93 8.33 -5.68 25.18
N VAL A 94 8.50 -4.62 24.39
CA VAL A 94 9.70 -3.77 24.35
C VAL A 94 9.41 -2.43 25.02
N GLN A 95 10.17 -2.09 26.06
CA GLN A 95 10.05 -0.80 26.75
C GLN A 95 10.43 0.34 25.81
N ILE A 96 9.62 1.41 25.80
CA ILE A 96 9.97 2.67 25.14
C ILE A 96 10.93 3.43 26.07
N ASN A 97 12.09 3.82 25.56
CA ASN A 97 13.09 4.54 26.35
C ASN A 97 12.51 5.85 26.92
N ASN A 98 12.79 6.14 28.18
CA ASN A 98 12.35 7.35 28.91
C ASN A 98 10.84 7.43 29.23
N TYR A 99 10.08 6.34 29.05
CA TYR A 99 8.67 6.29 29.43
C TYR A 99 8.40 5.03 30.26
N ASP A 100 7.75 5.20 31.41
CA ASP A 100 7.29 4.09 32.26
C ASP A 100 5.78 3.85 32.12
N ASN A 101 5.03 4.86 31.70
CA ASN A 101 3.59 4.80 31.53
C ASN A 101 3.11 5.63 30.33
N ILE A 102 1.97 5.21 29.77
CA ILE A 102 1.32 5.87 28.62
C ILE A 102 -0.01 6.48 29.02
N SER A 103 -0.24 7.70 28.56
CA SER A 103 -1.49 8.45 28.63
C SER A 103 -1.77 9.15 27.29
N GLU A 104 -2.96 9.74 27.14
CA GLU A 104 -3.29 10.56 25.97
C GLU A 104 -2.31 11.71 25.76
N ALA A 105 -1.79 12.27 26.86
CA ALA A 105 -0.89 13.41 26.82
C ALA A 105 0.50 13.07 26.27
N ASN A 106 0.98 11.83 26.42
CA ASN A 106 2.35 11.46 26.07
C ASN A 106 2.48 10.40 24.96
N ILE A 107 1.37 9.75 24.56
CA ILE A 107 1.39 8.62 23.63
C ILE A 107 2.04 8.95 22.29
N LYS A 108 1.83 10.17 21.78
CA LYS A 108 2.44 10.63 20.53
C LYS A 108 3.97 10.67 20.63
N ASP A 109 4.49 11.32 21.67
CA ASP A 109 5.93 11.50 21.85
C ASP A 109 6.63 10.18 22.18
N ALA A 110 6.01 9.35 23.03
CA ALA A 110 6.50 8.00 23.34
C ALA A 110 6.55 7.12 22.08
N SER A 111 5.51 7.18 21.25
CA SER A 111 5.48 6.45 19.98
C SER A 111 6.59 6.91 19.04
N MET A 112 6.81 8.22 18.92
CA MET A 112 7.91 8.74 18.10
C MET A 112 9.28 8.37 18.66
N GLN A 113 9.45 8.32 19.98
CA GLN A 113 10.68 7.86 20.60
C GLN A 113 10.99 6.41 20.18
N PHE A 114 10.00 5.52 20.25
CA PHE A 114 10.17 4.13 19.79
C PHE A 114 10.57 4.06 18.31
N LEU A 115 9.90 4.84 17.44
CA LEU A 115 10.18 4.86 16.00
C LEU A 115 11.59 5.37 15.70
N ARG A 116 12.07 6.38 16.42
CA ARG A 116 13.44 6.91 16.28
C ARG A 116 14.48 5.89 16.73
N ASP A 117 14.28 5.29 17.89
CA ASP A 117 15.22 4.31 18.46
C ASP A 117 15.36 3.06 17.59
N ASN A 118 14.31 2.74 16.82
CA ASN A 118 14.25 1.55 15.98
C ASN A 118 14.26 1.87 14.47
N ALA A 119 14.56 3.11 14.07
CA ALA A 119 14.43 3.56 12.68
C ALA A 119 15.16 2.66 11.67
N LYS A 120 16.33 2.11 12.04
CA LYS A 120 17.12 1.20 11.20
C LYS A 120 16.41 -0.12 10.91
N ILE A 121 15.85 -0.79 11.92
CA ILE A 121 15.16 -2.07 11.72
C ILE A 121 13.80 -1.89 11.05
N LEU A 122 13.18 -0.73 11.26
CA LEU A 122 11.92 -0.35 10.63
C LEU A 122 12.11 0.13 9.19
N ASN A 123 13.35 0.44 8.78
CA ASN A 123 13.71 0.99 7.48
C ASN A 123 12.89 2.26 7.15
N ILE A 124 12.85 3.20 8.10
CA ILE A 124 12.08 4.45 8.00
C ILE A 124 12.98 5.67 8.19
N ASN A 125 12.51 6.83 7.72
CA ASN A 125 12.99 8.13 8.18
C ASN A 125 11.93 8.77 9.11
N PRO A 126 12.19 8.89 10.43
CA PRO A 126 11.24 9.48 11.37
C PRO A 126 10.83 10.93 11.07
N ASP A 127 11.68 11.71 10.39
CA ASP A 127 11.38 13.10 10.03
C ASP A 127 10.31 13.20 8.93
N ASN A 128 10.11 12.10 8.21
CA ASN A 128 9.11 11.97 7.16
C ASN A 128 7.81 11.35 7.68
N LEU A 129 7.51 11.45 8.98
CA LEU A 129 6.30 10.87 9.57
C LEU A 129 5.37 11.95 10.13
N ILE A 130 4.08 11.77 9.91
CA ILE A 130 3.01 12.52 10.57
C ILE A 130 2.15 11.60 11.40
N PHE A 131 1.84 12.01 12.62
CA PHE A 131 0.92 11.31 13.50
C PHE A 131 -0.51 11.46 12.98
N THR A 132 -1.25 10.37 12.86
CA THR A 132 -2.58 10.40 12.22
C THR A 132 -3.70 9.91 13.13
N LYS A 133 -3.49 8.87 13.92
CA LYS A 133 -4.54 8.28 14.75
C LYS A 133 -3.99 7.78 16.08
N THR A 134 -4.81 7.92 17.12
CA THR A 134 -4.66 7.16 18.36
C THR A 134 -6.01 6.68 18.84
N LYS A 135 -6.07 5.46 19.35
CA LYS A 135 -7.27 4.89 19.97
C LYS A 135 -6.87 3.98 21.11
N LYS A 136 -7.47 4.20 22.29
CA LYS A 136 -7.36 3.26 23.41
C LYS A 136 -8.48 2.23 23.33
N VAL A 137 -8.12 0.96 23.46
CA VAL A 137 -9.08 -0.14 23.65
C VAL A 137 -8.57 -1.00 24.80
N ASN A 138 -9.34 -1.04 25.89
CA ASN A 138 -8.91 -1.65 27.15
C ASN A 138 -7.55 -1.06 27.62
N LYS A 139 -6.55 -1.92 27.80
CA LYS A 139 -5.19 -1.54 28.25
C LYS A 139 -4.19 -1.36 27.10
N LEU A 140 -4.68 -1.18 25.87
CA LEU A 140 -3.85 -1.10 24.68
C LEU A 140 -4.16 0.16 23.87
N TRP A 141 -3.11 0.88 23.52
CA TRP A 141 -3.11 2.00 22.60
C TRP A 141 -2.78 1.52 21.20
N TYR A 142 -3.60 1.91 20.24
CA TYR A 142 -3.38 1.74 18.81
C TYR A 142 -2.97 3.09 18.26
N VAL A 143 -1.74 3.20 17.76
CA VAL A 143 -1.18 4.46 17.29
C VAL A 143 -0.81 4.31 15.82
N GLY A 144 -1.14 5.32 15.01
CA GLY A 144 -0.86 5.33 13.59
C GLY A 144 -0.10 6.58 13.13
N PHE A 145 0.79 6.38 12.17
CA PHE A 145 1.48 7.43 11.43
C PHE A 145 1.37 7.17 9.93
N ARG A 146 1.55 8.23 9.14
CA ARG A 146 1.70 8.20 7.69
C ARG A 146 3.04 8.79 7.28
N GLN A 147 3.59 8.32 6.17
CA GLN A 147 4.76 8.92 5.56
C GLN A 147 4.37 10.20 4.81
N VAL A 148 5.23 11.21 4.88
CA VAL A 148 5.16 12.42 4.06
C VAL A 148 6.40 12.56 3.19
N TYR A 149 6.22 13.06 1.97
CA TYR A 149 7.29 13.39 1.04
C TYR A 149 7.05 14.81 0.51
N LYS A 150 7.97 15.74 0.80
CA LYS A 150 7.85 17.17 0.45
C LYS A 150 6.50 17.78 0.89
N GLY A 151 6.04 17.41 2.09
CA GLY A 151 4.77 17.90 2.66
C GLY A 151 3.51 17.20 2.13
N ILE A 152 3.62 16.22 1.25
CA ILE A 152 2.49 15.46 0.70
C ILE A 152 2.46 14.07 1.34
N GLU A 153 1.29 13.63 1.82
CA GLU A 153 1.10 12.28 2.32
C GLU A 153 1.37 11.24 1.21
N VAL A 154 2.18 10.24 1.53
CA VAL A 154 2.42 9.10 0.64
C VAL A 154 1.28 8.11 0.82
N LEU A 155 0.44 7.97 -0.20
CA LEU A 155 -0.67 7.02 -0.19
C LEU A 155 -0.18 5.60 0.10
N LEU A 156 -1.01 4.83 0.81
CA LEU A 156 -0.75 3.45 1.24
C LEU A 156 0.43 3.28 2.22
N SER A 157 1.15 4.34 2.57
CA SER A 157 2.12 4.27 3.66
C SER A 157 1.38 4.09 4.98
N GLU A 158 1.81 3.21 5.87
CA GLU A 158 1.19 3.05 7.18
C GLU A 158 2.22 2.58 8.20
N ILE A 159 2.25 3.24 9.36
CA ILE A 159 3.04 2.79 10.49
C ILE A 159 2.07 2.65 11.66
N GLU A 160 1.93 1.44 12.18
CA GLU A 160 1.08 1.17 13.34
C GLU A 160 1.90 0.63 14.50
N LEU A 161 1.61 1.13 15.70
CA LEU A 161 2.14 0.60 16.96
C LEU A 161 1.00 0.15 17.86
N ARG A 162 1.22 -0.96 18.58
CA ARG A 162 0.36 -1.40 19.69
C ARG A 162 1.13 -1.31 20.99
N ILE A 163 0.67 -0.44 21.89
CA ILE A 163 1.43 -0.03 23.07
C ILE A 163 0.59 -0.23 24.33
N ARG A 164 1.14 -0.93 25.31
CA ARG A 164 0.52 -1.13 26.63
C ARG A 164 0.63 0.13 27.49
N GLU A 165 -0.20 0.21 28.53
CA GLU A 165 -0.19 1.31 29.50
C GLU A 165 1.14 1.48 30.25
N ASP A 166 1.95 0.42 30.36
CA ASP A 166 3.30 0.44 30.97
C ASP A 166 4.42 0.79 29.95
N ALA A 167 4.06 1.53 28.89
CA ALA A 167 4.96 2.00 27.85
C ALA A 167 5.76 0.91 27.14
N LYS A 168 5.14 -0.26 26.93
CA LYS A 168 5.73 -1.36 26.16
C LYS A 168 5.04 -1.59 24.82
N VAL A 169 5.82 -1.63 23.75
CA VAL A 169 5.36 -2.00 22.40
C VAL A 169 5.30 -3.52 22.30
N ILE A 170 4.15 -4.06 21.90
CA ILE A 170 3.93 -5.51 21.77
C ILE A 170 3.77 -5.96 20.31
N ALA A 171 3.45 -5.03 19.42
CA ALA A 171 3.36 -5.27 17.99
C ALA A 171 3.54 -3.96 17.24
N PHE A 172 4.04 -4.07 16.01
CA PHE A 172 4.11 -2.97 15.07
C PHE A 172 3.99 -3.46 13.63
N GLY A 173 3.59 -2.57 12.74
CA GLY A 173 3.56 -2.80 11.29
C GLY A 173 4.02 -1.55 10.57
N VAL A 174 4.79 -1.72 9.49
CA VAL A 174 5.38 -0.62 8.73
C VAL A 174 5.28 -0.92 7.25
N ASP A 175 4.66 0.00 6.53
CA ASP A 175 4.69 0.15 5.08
C ASP A 175 5.23 1.56 4.81
N PHE A 176 6.52 1.65 4.48
CA PHE A 176 7.24 2.90 4.24
C PHE A 176 8.02 2.80 2.93
N TYR A 177 7.81 3.78 2.04
CA TYR A 177 8.38 3.76 0.70
C TYR A 177 9.65 4.59 0.67
N ASN A 178 10.79 3.92 0.69
CA ASN A 178 12.09 4.55 0.54
C ASN A 178 12.37 4.94 -0.93
N ASN A 179 13.30 5.87 -1.14
CA ASN A 179 13.79 6.28 -2.46
C ASN A 179 12.73 6.93 -3.37
N ILE A 180 11.75 7.64 -2.81
CA ILE A 180 10.80 8.43 -3.60
C ILE A 180 11.55 9.56 -4.31
N ASN A 181 11.56 9.50 -5.64
CA ASN A 181 12.15 10.52 -6.50
C ASN A 181 11.21 10.85 -7.66
N ILE A 182 10.12 11.55 -7.34
CA ILE A 182 9.11 12.01 -8.31
C ILE A 182 8.83 13.50 -8.12
N SER A 183 8.35 14.14 -9.19
CA SER A 183 7.85 15.52 -9.10
C SER A 183 6.58 15.57 -8.28
N THR A 184 6.48 16.57 -7.40
CA THR A 184 5.28 16.86 -6.60
C THR A 184 4.48 18.04 -7.17
N THR A 185 4.86 18.56 -8.33
CA THR A 185 4.13 19.63 -9.02
C THR A 185 2.93 19.02 -9.75
N PRO A 186 1.69 19.41 -9.41
CA PRO A 186 0.51 18.89 -10.09
C PRO A 186 0.50 19.31 -11.56
N THR A 187 0.24 18.36 -12.46
CA THR A 187 0.02 18.61 -13.89
C THR A 187 -1.47 18.84 -14.22
N VAL A 188 -2.35 18.47 -13.28
CA VAL A 188 -3.80 18.65 -13.36
C VAL A 188 -4.21 19.74 -12.36
N PRO A 189 -4.87 20.82 -12.79
CA PRO A 189 -5.41 21.83 -11.87
C PRO A 189 -6.44 21.24 -10.91
N LEU A 190 -6.52 21.79 -9.69
CA LEU A 190 -7.45 21.33 -8.65
C LEU A 190 -8.90 21.28 -9.15
N SER A 191 -9.37 22.30 -9.88
CA SER A 191 -10.74 22.32 -10.43
C SER A 191 -11.03 21.14 -11.35
N LYS A 192 -10.07 20.75 -12.20
CA LYS A 192 -10.20 19.59 -13.07
C LYS A 192 -10.16 18.27 -12.29
N ALA A 193 -9.31 18.19 -11.27
CA ALA A 193 -9.28 17.03 -10.39
C ALA A 193 -10.62 16.84 -9.66
N MET A 194 -11.20 17.92 -9.13
CA MET A 194 -12.53 17.91 -8.47
C MET A 194 -13.64 17.52 -9.44
N ASN A 195 -13.66 18.09 -10.66
CA ASN A 195 -14.66 17.74 -11.68
C ASN A 195 -14.60 16.26 -12.08
N ASN A 196 -13.39 15.68 -12.15
CA ASN A 196 -13.22 14.27 -12.43
C ASN A 196 -13.63 13.38 -11.24
N ALA A 197 -13.53 13.90 -10.02
CA ALA A 197 -13.90 13.20 -8.79
C ALA A 197 -15.41 13.26 -8.49
N HIS A 198 -16.19 14.12 -9.18
CA HIS A 198 -17.64 14.19 -9.02
C HIS A 198 -18.33 12.88 -9.41
N LEU A 199 -18.53 12.04 -8.39
CA LEU A 199 -19.84 11.53 -8.00
C LEU A 199 -20.80 12.74 -7.95
N GLN A 200 -21.91 12.70 -8.69
CA GLN A 200 -22.95 13.72 -8.58
C GLN A 200 -23.58 13.62 -7.18
N ASP A 201 -23.58 14.72 -6.42
CA ASP A 201 -24.33 14.87 -5.17
C ASP A 201 -25.84 14.68 -5.39
#